data_AF-A0AA39HPL9-F1
#
_entry.id   AF-A0AA39HPL9-F1
#
_cell.length_a   1.000
_cell.length_b   1.000
_cell.length_c   1.000
_cell.angle_alpha   90.00
_cell.angle_beta   90.00
_cell.angle_gamma   90.00
#
_symmetry.space_group_name_H-M   'P 1'
#
loop_
_entity.id
_entity.type
_entity.pdbx_description
1 polymer ?
#
loop_
_entity_poly.entity_id
_entity_poly.type
_entity_poly.pdbx_seq_one_letter_code
_entity_poly.pdbx_strand_id
1 'polypeptide(L)'
;MVVLYTMAIIKMRRKIAVPGANSSNVSFHRRMLKSILIYCTPPNVFAFLAIRRTPFLFASMFLRLFTQFGYLYFSTFTILLAYVGCAKPLFFQTLLRRRNVILLVTAGHLWTTIAVFTMYPRTIPDLFIEHSSDLDLSAFMLPQLIIVLALYMAMVVLYVLALLQMRKNVLHTSRSYSITKANRNMLKSVVIYCTPPNIFAALALPIYVYNTIVETTGVMRPSSSPPLSNDDLESILRLYGTFATLSQGTSNLRMFVNVFTAMVAFHDYRLAIRNGIVRLAAAVLKILKTDRTNHGPSTTSGSTLFQRAANSRNVMVRQNGMY
;
A
#
# COMPACT_ATOMS: atom_id res chain seq x y z
N MET A 1 5.85 0.57 -3.76
CA MET A 1 6.31 -0.24 -2.61
C MET A 1 5.42 -1.45 -2.37
N VAL A 2 4.12 -1.28 -2.06
CA VAL A 2 3.18 -2.41 -1.87
C VAL A 2 3.11 -3.35 -3.10
N VAL A 3 3.08 -2.82 -4.32
CA VAL A 3 3.06 -3.62 -5.57
C VAL A 3 4.28 -4.55 -5.74
N LEU A 4 5.47 -4.13 -5.27
CA LEU A 4 6.68 -4.96 -5.32
C LEU A 4 6.63 -6.09 -4.28
N TYR A 5 6.01 -5.83 -3.12
CA TYR A 5 5.80 -6.83 -2.07
C TYR A 5 4.74 -7.87 -2.46
N THR A 6 3.64 -7.45 -3.10
CA THR A 6 2.60 -8.36 -3.60
C THR A 6 3.15 -9.27 -4.71
N MET A 7 4.00 -8.75 -5.59
CA MET A 7 4.64 -9.56 -6.63
C MET A 7 5.64 -10.58 -6.07
N ALA A 8 6.33 -10.27 -4.97
CA ALA A 8 7.22 -11.21 -4.28
C ALA A 8 6.45 -12.37 -3.62
N ILE A 9 5.29 -12.08 -3.00
CA ILE A 9 4.42 -13.09 -2.36
C ILE A 9 3.77 -14.01 -3.41
N ILE A 10 3.35 -13.46 -4.56
CA ILE A 10 2.80 -14.26 -5.68
C ILE A 10 3.88 -15.17 -6.29
N LYS A 11 5.14 -14.72 -6.35
CA LYS A 11 6.27 -15.50 -6.87
C LYS A 11 6.69 -16.64 -5.92
N MET A 12 6.52 -16.47 -4.60
CA MET A 12 6.77 -17.55 -3.63
C MET A 12 5.68 -18.62 -3.61
N ARG A 13 4.39 -18.25 -3.78
CA ARG A 13 3.30 -19.24 -3.80
C ARG A 13 3.34 -20.18 -5.01
N ARG A 14 3.93 -19.76 -6.14
CA ARG A 14 4.08 -20.61 -7.33
C ARG A 14 5.20 -21.66 -7.22
N LYS A 15 6.02 -21.64 -6.17
CA LYS A 15 7.11 -22.61 -5.98
C LYS A 15 6.76 -23.82 -5.09
N ILE A 16 5.53 -23.90 -4.56
CA ILE A 16 5.10 -24.96 -3.64
C ILE A 16 4.08 -25.96 -4.28
N ALA A 17 3.68 -25.74 -5.54
CA ALA A 17 2.76 -26.65 -6.22
C ALA A 17 3.49 -27.41 -7.34
N VAL A 18 4.03 -28.59 -7.00
CA VAL A 18 4.30 -29.65 -7.97
C VAL A 18 3.21 -30.72 -7.80
N PRO A 19 2.57 -31.19 -8.89
CA PRO A 19 1.35 -31.99 -8.84
C PRO A 19 1.64 -33.50 -8.94
N GLY A 20 0.82 -34.31 -8.27
CA GLY A 20 0.83 -35.76 -8.41
C GLY A 20 -0.14 -36.46 -7.48
N ALA A 21 -1.45 -36.24 -7.63
CA ALA A 21 -2.47 -37.14 -7.09
C ALA A 21 -3.83 -36.91 -7.78
N ASN A 22 -4.20 -37.86 -8.65
CA ASN A 22 -5.57 -38.03 -9.13
C ASN A 22 -6.45 -38.57 -8.00
N SER A 23 -7.54 -37.89 -7.66
CA SER A 23 -8.69 -38.46 -6.95
C SER A 23 -9.84 -37.44 -6.93
N SER A 24 -10.58 -37.41 -8.03
CA SER A 24 -11.68 -36.48 -8.31
C SER A 24 -12.96 -36.73 -7.50
N ASN A 25 -13.00 -37.68 -6.57
CA ASN A 25 -14.18 -37.96 -5.73
C ASN A 25 -14.04 -37.61 -4.24
N VAL A 26 -12.87 -37.15 -3.78
CA VAL A 26 -12.67 -36.75 -2.36
C VAL A 26 -12.88 -35.24 -2.15
N SER A 27 -12.96 -34.46 -3.23
CA SER A 27 -13.02 -32.98 -3.23
C SER A 27 -14.33 -32.41 -2.68
N PHE A 28 -15.47 -33.08 -2.91
CA PHE A 28 -16.77 -32.58 -2.46
C PHE A 28 -17.01 -32.87 -0.98
N HIS A 29 -16.72 -34.09 -0.52
CA HIS A 29 -16.83 -34.45 0.90
C HIS A 29 -15.83 -33.70 1.80
N ARG A 30 -14.60 -33.41 1.35
CA ARG A 30 -13.64 -32.57 2.10
C ARG A 30 -14.05 -31.10 2.19
N ARG A 31 -14.77 -30.56 1.22
CA ARG A 31 -15.28 -29.17 1.29
C ARG A 31 -16.47 -29.09 2.24
N MET A 32 -17.32 -30.11 2.28
CA MET A 32 -18.46 -30.17 3.19
C MET A 32 -18.02 -30.44 4.64
N LEU A 33 -17.07 -31.34 4.89
CA LEU A 33 -16.48 -31.56 6.22
C LEU A 33 -15.70 -30.34 6.73
N LYS A 34 -15.02 -29.58 5.86
CA LYS A 34 -14.36 -28.32 6.26
C LYS A 34 -15.35 -27.25 6.69
N SER A 35 -16.54 -27.21 6.10
CA SER A 35 -17.59 -26.27 6.53
C SER A 35 -18.24 -26.69 7.85
N ILE A 36 -18.38 -27.99 8.11
CA ILE A 36 -18.94 -28.51 9.36
C ILE A 36 -17.93 -28.40 10.53
N LEU A 37 -16.63 -28.58 10.28
CA LEU A 37 -15.59 -28.45 11.31
C LEU A 37 -15.38 -26.99 11.78
N ILE A 38 -15.72 -26.00 10.96
CA ILE A 38 -15.63 -24.57 11.32
C ILE A 38 -16.65 -24.18 12.39
N TYR A 39 -17.74 -24.95 12.53
CA TYR A 39 -18.79 -24.68 13.52
C TYR A 39 -18.60 -25.45 14.84
N CYS A 40 -17.64 -26.37 14.94
CA CYS A 40 -17.38 -27.16 16.16
C CYS A 40 -15.95 -27.06 16.71
N THR A 41 -15.10 -26.16 16.20
CA THR A 41 -13.73 -26.03 16.70
C THR A 41 -13.67 -25.34 18.06
N PRO A 42 -12.99 -25.94 19.07
CA PRO A 42 -12.80 -25.34 20.39
C PRO A 42 -11.98 -24.02 20.30
N PRO A 43 -12.11 -23.12 21.28
CA PRO A 43 -11.48 -21.79 21.31
C PRO A 43 -9.96 -21.79 21.06
N ASN A 44 -9.29 -22.92 21.30
CA ASN A 44 -7.84 -23.07 21.11
C ASN A 44 -7.41 -23.04 19.62
N VAL A 45 -8.27 -23.37 18.66
CA VAL A 45 -7.96 -23.27 17.22
C VAL A 45 -8.08 -21.82 16.72
N PHE A 46 -8.99 -21.04 17.30
CA PHE A 46 -9.06 -19.60 17.07
C PHE A 46 -7.81 -18.89 17.62
N ALA A 47 -7.31 -19.30 18.79
CA ALA A 47 -6.03 -18.80 19.30
C ALA A 47 -4.86 -19.11 18.35
N PHE A 48 -4.78 -20.33 17.79
CA PHE A 48 -3.71 -20.68 16.86
C PHE A 48 -3.82 -19.96 15.49
N LEU A 49 -5.03 -19.79 14.96
CA LEU A 49 -5.28 -19.00 13.76
C LEU A 49 -5.08 -17.49 14.01
N ALA A 50 -5.38 -17.00 15.21
CA ALA A 50 -5.07 -15.65 15.65
C ALA A 50 -3.56 -15.44 15.74
N ILE A 51 -2.80 -16.34 16.38
CA ILE A 51 -1.33 -16.31 16.47
C ILE A 51 -0.67 -16.33 15.08
N ARG A 52 -1.23 -17.06 14.12
CA ARG A 52 -0.70 -17.09 12.75
C ARG A 52 -1.10 -15.86 11.93
N ARG A 53 -2.20 -15.19 12.26
CA ARG A 53 -2.69 -13.98 11.57
C ARG A 53 -2.21 -12.68 12.21
N THR A 54 -1.86 -12.66 13.49
CA THR A 54 -1.34 -11.50 14.21
C THR A 54 -0.13 -10.85 13.54
N PRO A 55 0.91 -11.55 13.06
CA PRO A 55 2.02 -10.87 12.39
C PRO A 55 1.60 -10.21 11.07
N PHE A 56 0.64 -10.80 10.36
CA PHE A 56 0.12 -10.23 9.11
C PHE A 56 -0.76 -9.00 9.38
N LEU A 57 -1.64 -9.09 10.37
CA LEU A 57 -2.47 -7.97 10.81
C LEU A 57 -1.59 -6.83 11.32
N PHE A 58 -0.61 -7.14 12.17
CA PHE A 58 0.41 -6.20 12.64
C PHE A 58 1.12 -5.49 11.49
N ALA A 59 1.70 -6.26 10.56
CA ALA A 59 2.40 -5.70 9.42
C ALA A 59 1.48 -4.82 8.57
N SER A 60 0.21 -5.22 8.38
CA SER A 60 -0.75 -4.44 7.60
C SER A 60 -1.12 -3.11 8.30
N MET A 61 -1.31 -3.12 9.62
CA MET A 61 -1.59 -1.94 10.42
C MET A 61 -0.39 -1.01 10.47
N PHE A 62 0.80 -1.56 10.72
CA PHE A 62 2.06 -0.83 10.67
C PHE A 62 2.23 -0.15 9.31
N LEU A 63 2.08 -0.88 8.20
CA LEU A 63 2.18 -0.31 6.85
C LEU A 63 1.14 0.77 6.60
N ARG A 64 -0.10 0.59 7.09
CA ARG A 64 -1.16 1.59 6.96
C ARG A 64 -0.83 2.88 7.73
N LEU A 65 -0.45 2.77 9.00
CA LEU A 65 -0.05 3.92 9.81
C LEU A 65 1.22 4.58 9.25
N PHE A 66 2.21 3.78 8.87
CA PHE A 66 3.47 4.26 8.29
C PHE A 66 3.23 5.04 7.00
N THR A 67 2.36 4.55 6.12
CA THR A 67 1.99 5.29 4.90
C THR A 67 1.20 6.55 5.21
N GLN A 68 0.33 6.52 6.22
CA GLN A 68 -0.46 7.69 6.60
C GLN A 68 0.38 8.82 7.20
N PHE A 69 1.23 8.51 8.17
CA PHE A 69 2.12 9.47 8.82
C PHE A 69 3.29 9.85 7.92
N GLY A 70 3.92 8.86 7.29
CA GLY A 70 5.02 9.08 6.35
C GLY A 70 4.60 10.01 5.22
N TYR A 71 3.38 9.85 4.69
CA TYR A 71 2.87 10.77 3.68
C TYR A 71 2.88 12.23 4.17
N LEU A 72 2.37 12.52 5.38
CA LEU A 72 2.33 13.90 5.90
C LEU A 72 3.74 14.49 6.07
N TYR A 73 4.68 13.73 6.62
CA TYR A 73 6.07 14.19 6.79
C TYR A 73 6.75 14.42 5.44
N PHE A 74 6.68 13.45 4.52
CA PHE A 74 7.33 13.55 3.22
C PHE A 74 6.64 14.55 2.28
N SER A 75 5.32 14.74 2.37
CA SER A 75 4.61 15.76 1.60
C SER A 75 5.02 17.16 2.05
N THR A 76 5.10 17.39 3.36
CA THR A 76 5.53 18.66 3.95
C THR A 76 6.97 18.97 3.55
N PHE A 77 7.85 17.98 3.64
CA PHE A 77 9.23 18.11 3.19
C PHE A 77 9.34 18.38 1.68
N THR A 78 8.56 17.69 0.85
CA THR A 78 8.54 17.91 -0.60
C THR A 78 8.09 19.33 -0.95
N ILE A 79 7.05 19.85 -0.27
CA ILE A 79 6.57 21.22 -0.46
C ILE A 79 7.60 22.23 0.05
N LEU A 80 8.28 21.95 1.15
CA LEU A 80 9.38 22.78 1.66
C LEU A 80 10.52 22.86 0.63
N LEU A 81 10.97 21.72 0.09
CA LEU A 81 11.98 21.66 -0.96
C LEU A 81 11.55 22.46 -2.19
N ALA A 82 10.30 22.30 -2.61
CA ALA A 82 9.71 22.99 -3.73
C ALA A 82 9.71 24.52 -3.53
N TYR A 83 9.30 24.98 -2.35
CA TYR A 83 9.34 26.39 -1.96
C TYR A 83 10.79 26.91 -1.95
N VAL A 84 11.70 26.22 -1.28
CA VAL A 84 13.12 26.59 -1.18
C VAL A 84 13.78 26.67 -2.56
N GLY A 85 13.48 25.73 -3.46
CA GLY A 85 13.95 25.76 -4.84
C GLY A 85 13.53 27.01 -5.62
N CYS A 86 12.42 27.61 -5.24
CA CYS A 86 11.88 28.80 -5.90
C CYS A 86 12.29 30.11 -5.23
N ALA A 87 12.37 30.11 -3.90
CA ALA A 87 12.75 31.29 -3.14
C ALA A 87 14.28 31.49 -3.10
N LYS A 88 15.06 30.40 -2.99
CA LYS A 88 16.52 30.42 -2.79
C LYS A 88 17.22 29.29 -3.57
N PRO A 89 17.41 29.42 -4.88
CA PRO A 89 17.94 28.35 -5.74
C PRO A 89 19.38 27.90 -5.36
N LEU A 90 20.23 28.81 -4.87
CA LEU A 90 21.57 28.46 -4.41
C LEU A 90 21.54 27.58 -3.14
N PHE A 91 20.67 27.92 -2.18
CA PHE A 91 20.50 27.10 -0.98
C PHE A 91 19.88 25.74 -1.33
N PHE A 92 18.97 25.70 -2.29
CA PHE A 92 18.38 24.46 -2.79
C PHE A 92 19.42 23.50 -3.37
N GLN A 93 20.40 23.98 -4.14
CA GLN A 93 21.49 23.14 -4.66
C GLN A 93 22.30 22.49 -3.53
N THR A 94 22.60 23.25 -2.47
CA THR A 94 23.29 22.74 -1.28
C THR A 94 22.42 21.71 -0.55
N LEU A 95 21.13 21.97 -0.40
CA LEU A 95 20.19 21.09 0.28
C LEU A 95 19.95 19.79 -0.49
N LEU A 96 19.94 19.84 -1.83
CA LEU A 96 19.81 18.67 -2.71
C LEU A 96 21.10 17.88 -2.90
N ARG A 97 22.21 18.27 -2.26
CA ARG A 97 23.42 17.45 -2.26
C ARG A 97 23.09 16.04 -1.74
N ARG A 98 23.55 15.01 -2.45
CA ARG A 98 23.21 13.59 -2.17
C ARG A 98 23.25 13.22 -0.69
N ARG A 99 24.27 13.67 0.05
CA ARG A 99 24.41 13.40 1.50
C ARG A 99 23.25 13.99 2.31
N ASN A 100 22.88 15.24 2.05
CA ASN A 100 21.83 15.95 2.76
C ASN A 100 20.45 15.32 2.49
N VAL A 101 20.18 14.96 1.23
CA VAL A 101 18.94 14.28 0.86
C VAL A 101 18.82 12.92 1.56
N ILE A 102 19.90 12.12 1.59
CA ILE A 102 19.89 10.84 2.30
C ILE A 102 19.62 11.05 3.79
N LEU A 103 20.31 12.00 4.44
CA LEU A 103 20.10 12.29 5.85
C LEU A 103 18.65 12.70 6.14
N LEU A 104 18.07 13.58 5.33
CA LEU A 104 16.71 14.06 5.50
C LEU A 104 15.67 12.95 5.29
N VAL A 105 15.87 12.11 4.28
CA VAL A 105 14.99 10.97 4.01
C VAL A 105 15.08 9.95 5.15
N THR A 106 16.28 9.62 5.62
CA THR A 106 16.48 8.68 6.73
C THR A 106 15.88 9.23 8.02
N ALA A 107 16.09 10.51 8.34
CA ALA A 107 15.48 11.16 9.49
C ALA A 107 13.95 11.13 9.42
N GLY A 108 13.37 11.41 8.25
CA GLY A 108 11.92 11.31 8.03
C GLY A 108 11.38 9.89 8.23
N HIS A 109 12.09 8.86 7.77
CA HIS A 109 11.71 7.46 7.97
C HIS A 109 11.81 7.04 9.44
N LEU A 110 12.88 7.45 10.12
CA LEU A 110 13.09 7.19 11.54
C LEU A 110 11.97 7.84 12.37
N TRP A 111 11.68 9.11 12.11
CA TRP A 111 10.61 9.84 12.78
C TRP A 111 9.23 9.22 12.52
N THR A 112 8.94 8.83 11.27
CA THR A 112 7.69 8.12 10.93
C THR A 112 7.58 6.81 11.68
N THR A 113 8.68 6.07 11.83
CA THR A 113 8.70 4.81 12.57
C THR A 113 8.37 5.04 14.05
N ILE A 114 9.00 6.03 14.68
CA ILE A 114 8.71 6.42 16.07
C ILE A 114 7.23 6.81 16.23
N ALA A 115 6.72 7.66 15.34
CA ALA A 115 5.31 8.08 15.30
C ALA A 115 4.33 6.92 15.16
N VAL A 116 4.67 5.88 14.39
CA VAL A 116 3.82 4.69 14.25
C VAL A 116 3.82 3.88 15.53
N PHE A 117 4.98 3.70 16.18
CA PHE A 117 5.06 2.97 17.44
C PHE A 117 4.34 3.68 18.59
N THR A 118 4.37 5.02 18.64
CA THR A 118 3.61 5.77 19.65
C THR A 118 2.09 5.69 19.43
N MET A 119 1.66 5.55 18.18
CA MET A 119 0.25 5.40 17.79
C MET A 119 -0.25 3.96 17.80
N TYR A 120 0.66 2.99 17.90
CA TYR A 120 0.32 1.58 17.82
C TYR A 120 -0.68 1.11 18.90
N PRO A 121 -0.54 1.52 20.18
CA PRO A 121 -1.47 1.12 21.24
C PRO A 121 -2.94 1.45 20.93
N ARG A 122 -3.20 2.53 20.19
CA ARG A 122 -4.55 2.94 19.76
C ARG A 122 -5.20 1.95 18.79
N THR A 123 -4.41 1.28 17.97
CA THR A 123 -4.96 0.44 16.89
C THR A 123 -5.31 -0.97 17.31
N ILE A 124 -4.85 -1.40 18.49
CA ILE A 124 -5.15 -2.72 19.02
C ILE A 124 -5.63 -2.61 20.47
N PRO A 125 -6.78 -1.95 20.71
CA PRO A 125 -7.34 -1.79 22.03
C PRO A 125 -7.52 -3.17 22.70
N ASP A 126 -8.01 -4.17 21.98
CA ASP A 126 -8.33 -5.49 22.53
C ASP A 126 -7.12 -6.25 23.11
N LEU A 127 -5.90 -6.04 22.61
CA LEU A 127 -4.69 -6.70 23.14
C LEU A 127 -4.09 -5.96 24.35
N PHE A 128 -4.36 -4.67 24.49
CA PHE A 128 -3.79 -3.84 25.57
C PHE A 128 -4.77 -3.62 26.72
N ILE A 129 -6.07 -3.55 26.46
CA ILE A 129 -7.12 -3.34 27.46
C ILE A 129 -7.15 -4.50 28.48
N GLU A 130 -6.86 -5.73 28.06
CA GLU A 130 -6.85 -6.89 28.94
C GLU A 130 -5.63 -6.91 29.90
N HIS A 131 -4.58 -6.14 29.62
CA HIS A 131 -3.32 -6.21 30.38
C HIS A 131 -2.92 -4.90 31.06
N SER A 132 -3.56 -3.75 30.76
CA SER A 132 -3.15 -2.48 31.35
C SER A 132 -4.28 -1.46 31.49
N SER A 133 -5.17 -1.69 32.45
CA SER A 133 -6.18 -0.70 32.88
C SER A 133 -5.58 0.64 33.31
N ASP A 134 -4.28 0.68 33.64
CA ASP A 134 -3.62 1.84 34.29
C ASP A 134 -2.62 2.59 33.38
N LEU A 135 -2.38 2.13 32.15
CA LEU A 135 -1.40 2.78 31.27
C LEU A 135 -1.98 4.08 30.69
N ASP A 136 -1.51 5.21 31.21
CA ASP A 136 -1.90 6.52 30.69
C ASP A 136 -1.20 6.86 29.36
N LEU A 137 -1.77 6.37 28.27
CA LEU A 137 -1.30 6.65 26.91
C LEU A 137 -1.54 8.11 26.47
N SER A 138 -2.34 8.90 27.21
CA SER A 138 -2.71 10.27 26.81
C SER A 138 -1.48 11.19 26.67
N ALA A 139 -0.46 10.96 27.52
CA ALA A 139 0.79 11.70 27.53
C ALA A 139 1.57 11.60 26.21
N PHE A 140 1.42 10.51 25.45
CA PHE A 140 2.04 10.35 24.14
C PHE A 140 1.15 10.85 22.99
N MET A 141 -0.17 10.77 23.16
CA MET A 141 -1.14 11.09 22.12
C MET A 141 -1.29 12.59 21.88
N LEU A 142 -1.31 13.39 22.95
CA LEU A 142 -1.48 14.83 22.84
C LEU A 142 -0.29 15.52 22.14
N PRO A 143 0.99 15.26 22.48
CA PRO A 143 2.12 15.80 21.74
C PRO A 143 2.09 15.40 20.27
N GLN A 144 1.73 14.15 19.98
CA GLN A 144 1.66 13.65 18.60
C GLN A 144 0.54 14.36 17.81
N LEU A 145 -0.61 14.67 18.43
CA LEU A 145 -1.64 15.51 17.83
C LEU A 145 -1.13 16.91 17.51
N ILE A 146 -0.47 17.56 18.47
CA ILE A 146 0.08 18.90 18.31
C ILE A 146 1.09 18.92 17.16
N ILE A 147 1.98 17.93 17.09
CA ILE A 147 2.99 17.81 16.03
C ILE A 147 2.33 17.62 14.65
N VAL A 148 1.32 16.75 14.55
CA VAL A 148 0.59 16.51 13.30
C VAL A 148 -0.14 17.77 12.83
N LEU A 149 -0.81 18.49 13.73
CA LEU A 149 -1.47 19.75 13.42
C LEU A 149 -0.47 20.83 13.01
N ALA A 150 0.63 20.98 13.76
CA ALA A 150 1.68 21.94 13.47
C ALA A 150 2.30 21.69 12.09
N LEU A 151 2.60 20.43 11.74
CA LEU A 151 3.13 20.07 10.44
C LEU A 151 2.14 20.30 9.32
N TYR A 152 0.87 19.98 9.54
CA TYR A 152 -0.17 20.27 8.56
C TYR A 152 -0.31 21.78 8.32
N MET A 153 -0.30 22.59 9.38
CA MET A 153 -0.32 24.05 9.26
C MET A 153 0.91 24.58 8.53
N ALA A 154 2.11 24.06 8.87
CA ALA A 154 3.35 24.40 8.17
C ALA A 154 3.26 24.04 6.67
N MET A 155 2.71 22.88 6.34
CA MET A 155 2.48 22.45 4.97
C MET A 155 1.55 23.41 4.21
N VAL A 156 0.44 23.84 4.83
CA VAL A 156 -0.50 24.81 4.22
C VAL A 156 0.18 26.16 4.00
N VAL A 157 0.91 26.67 5.00
CA VAL A 157 1.64 27.95 4.90
C VAL A 157 2.68 27.88 3.77
N LEU A 158 3.51 26.84 3.73
CA LEU A 158 4.49 26.64 2.67
C LEU A 158 3.85 26.53 1.29
N TYR A 159 2.68 25.90 1.22
CA TYR A 159 1.91 25.78 -0.01
C TYR A 159 1.41 27.13 -0.52
N VAL A 160 0.84 27.96 0.35
CA VAL A 160 0.42 29.34 0.02
C VAL A 160 1.64 30.18 -0.42
N LEU A 161 2.74 30.10 0.32
CA LEU A 161 3.98 30.81 -0.02
C LEU A 161 4.55 30.38 -1.38
N ALA A 162 4.52 29.08 -1.69
CA ALA A 162 4.94 28.57 -3.00
C ALA A 162 4.06 29.10 -4.14
N LEU A 163 2.74 29.17 -3.94
CA LEU A 163 1.80 29.73 -4.92
C LEU A 163 1.98 31.25 -5.11
N LEU A 164 2.20 32.00 -4.03
CA LEU A 164 2.48 33.43 -4.11
C LEU A 164 3.79 33.71 -4.85
N GLN A 165 4.83 32.94 -4.55
CA GLN A 165 6.12 33.06 -5.24
C GLN A 165 5.99 32.73 -6.73
N MET A 166 5.20 31.71 -7.10
CA MET A 166 4.90 31.42 -8.50
C MET A 166 4.25 32.62 -9.19
N ARG A 167 3.21 33.21 -8.59
CA ARG A 167 2.50 34.35 -9.17
C ARG A 167 3.42 35.55 -9.36
N LYS A 168 4.22 35.88 -8.34
CA LYS A 168 5.21 36.96 -8.40
C LYS A 168 6.24 36.74 -9.53
N ASN A 169 6.74 35.51 -9.66
CA ASN A 169 7.72 35.17 -10.70
C ASN A 169 7.12 35.22 -12.11
N VAL A 170 5.85 34.85 -12.30
CA VAL A 170 5.16 34.97 -13.60
C VAL A 170 5.07 36.42 -14.07
N LEU A 171 4.83 37.37 -13.15
CA LEU A 171 4.71 38.79 -13.47
C LEU A 171 6.05 39.43 -13.89
N HIS A 172 7.16 39.01 -13.28
CA HIS A 172 8.49 39.62 -13.51
C HIS A 172 9.32 38.95 -14.63
N THR A 173 8.90 37.81 -15.16
CA THR A 173 9.73 37.05 -16.13
C THR A 173 9.48 37.50 -17.57
N SER A 174 10.03 38.65 -17.94
CA SER A 174 10.10 39.10 -19.35
C SER A 174 11.47 38.84 -20.01
N ARG A 175 12.49 38.34 -19.28
CA ARG A 175 13.88 38.38 -19.80
C ARG A 175 14.80 37.17 -19.57
N SER A 176 14.37 36.09 -18.92
CA SER A 176 15.22 34.88 -18.73
C SER A 176 14.43 33.58 -18.96
N TYR A 177 14.51 33.03 -20.17
CA TYR A 177 13.43 32.23 -20.78
C TYR A 177 13.53 30.70 -20.63
N SER A 178 14.72 30.13 -20.41
CA SER A 178 14.93 28.66 -20.47
C SER A 178 14.90 27.96 -19.10
N ILE A 179 15.83 28.30 -18.20
CA ILE A 179 16.00 27.62 -16.89
C ILE A 179 14.78 27.85 -15.97
N THR A 180 14.26 29.08 -15.99
CA THR A 180 13.07 29.48 -15.21
C THR A 180 11.83 28.69 -15.62
N LYS A 181 11.72 28.29 -16.89
CA LYS A 181 10.59 27.53 -17.43
C LYS A 181 10.60 26.08 -16.94
N ALA A 182 11.76 25.42 -16.91
CA ALA A 182 11.91 24.06 -16.40
C ALA A 182 11.56 23.98 -14.90
N ASN A 183 12.12 24.89 -14.09
CA ASN A 183 11.82 24.96 -12.66
C ASN A 183 10.33 25.27 -12.38
N ARG A 184 9.72 26.16 -13.17
CA ARG A 184 8.28 26.45 -13.07
C ARG A 184 7.41 25.24 -13.40
N ASN A 185 7.77 24.48 -14.45
CA ASN A 185 7.03 23.28 -14.83
C ASN A 185 7.13 22.19 -13.75
N MET A 186 8.33 21.97 -13.21
CA MET A 186 8.54 21.04 -12.09
C MET A 186 7.68 21.44 -10.89
N LEU A 187 7.71 22.72 -10.52
CA LEU A 187 6.94 23.22 -9.37
C LEU A 187 5.43 23.10 -9.60
N LYS A 188 4.94 23.42 -10.80
CA LYS A 188 3.53 23.24 -11.18
C LYS A 188 3.12 21.77 -11.02
N SER A 189 3.95 20.84 -11.46
CA SER A 189 3.71 19.40 -11.28
C SER A 189 3.68 19.00 -9.80
N VAL A 190 4.61 19.50 -8.98
CA VAL A 190 4.63 19.20 -7.53
C VAL A 190 3.39 19.74 -6.84
N VAL A 191 2.97 20.96 -7.15
CA VAL A 191 1.76 21.56 -6.60
C VAL A 191 0.53 20.72 -6.97
N ILE A 192 0.33 20.42 -8.27
CA ILE A 192 -0.79 19.59 -8.74
C ILE A 192 -0.78 18.20 -8.10
N TYR A 193 0.39 17.61 -7.91
CA TYR A 193 0.54 16.31 -7.28
C TYR A 193 0.09 16.33 -5.82
N CYS A 194 0.51 17.35 -5.07
CA CYS A 194 0.31 17.44 -3.64
C CYS A 194 -1.06 18.00 -3.22
N THR A 195 -1.73 18.85 -4.02
CA THR A 195 -3.00 19.48 -3.58
C THR A 195 -4.09 18.47 -3.26
N PRO A 196 -4.46 17.56 -4.19
CA PRO A 196 -5.65 16.75 -3.99
C PRO A 196 -5.53 15.79 -2.80
N PRO A 197 -4.43 15.01 -2.63
CA PRO A 197 -4.31 14.13 -1.47
C PRO A 197 -4.20 14.89 -0.14
N ASN A 198 -3.67 16.12 -0.15
CA ASN A 198 -3.61 16.96 1.06
C ASN A 198 -4.99 17.50 1.47
N ILE A 199 -5.90 17.78 0.53
CA ILE A 199 -7.29 18.12 0.86
C ILE A 199 -7.96 16.95 1.60
N PHE A 200 -7.77 15.71 1.14
CA PHE A 200 -8.28 14.54 1.85
C PHE A 200 -7.61 14.33 3.21
N ALA A 201 -6.33 14.70 3.36
CA ALA A 201 -5.68 14.71 4.66
C ALA A 201 -6.30 15.76 5.60
N ALA A 202 -6.67 16.94 5.09
CA ALA A 202 -7.39 17.97 5.83
C ALA A 202 -8.71 17.46 6.41
N LEU A 203 -9.49 16.75 5.58
CA LEU A 203 -10.78 16.17 5.97
C LEU A 203 -10.64 15.11 7.09
N ALA A 204 -9.46 14.52 7.25
CA ALA A 204 -9.19 13.56 8.32
C ALA A 204 -8.76 14.23 9.65
N LEU A 205 -8.38 15.51 9.65
CA LEU A 205 -7.92 16.20 10.86
C LEU A 205 -8.99 16.35 11.95
N PRO A 206 -10.24 16.76 11.64
CA PRO A 206 -11.28 16.85 12.66
C PRO A 206 -11.52 15.50 13.36
N ILE A 207 -11.46 14.42 12.58
CA ILE A 207 -11.61 13.06 13.10
C ILE A 207 -10.46 12.75 14.04
N TYR A 208 -9.23 13.08 13.67
CA TYR A 208 -8.05 12.85 14.50
C TYR A 208 -8.08 13.65 15.81
N VAL A 209 -8.52 14.92 15.76
CA VAL A 209 -8.71 15.77 16.95
C VAL A 209 -9.76 15.16 17.88
N TYR A 210 -10.95 14.83 17.36
CA TYR A 210 -12.02 14.21 18.14
C TYR A 210 -11.55 12.91 18.82
N ASN A 211 -10.88 12.07 18.04
CA ASN A 211 -10.29 10.82 18.47
C ASN A 211 -9.26 10.98 19.59
N THR A 212 -8.46 12.03 19.57
CA THR A 212 -7.52 12.33 20.67
C THR A 212 -8.26 12.87 21.88
N ILE A 213 -9.25 13.76 21.69
CA ILE A 213 -10.03 14.33 22.80
C ILE A 213 -10.70 13.21 23.60
N VAL A 214 -11.44 12.32 22.94
CA VAL A 214 -12.14 11.18 23.58
C VAL A 214 -11.20 10.27 24.37
N GLU A 215 -9.98 10.06 23.88
CA GLU A 215 -8.95 9.28 24.58
C GLU A 215 -8.37 10.03 25.78
N THR A 216 -8.08 11.33 25.61
CA THR A 216 -7.50 12.16 26.67
C THR A 216 -8.47 12.47 27.81
N THR A 217 -9.76 12.56 27.52
CA THR A 217 -10.81 12.78 28.54
C THR A 217 -11.12 11.52 29.35
N GLY A 218 -10.51 10.38 29.01
CA GLY A 218 -10.72 9.14 29.74
C GLY A 218 -12.15 8.59 29.63
N VAL A 219 -12.93 9.02 28.63
CA VAL A 219 -14.27 8.46 28.35
C VAL A 219 -14.19 6.95 28.09
N MET A 220 -13.05 6.48 27.57
CA MET A 220 -12.76 5.06 27.37
C MET A 220 -12.11 4.37 28.58
N ARG A 221 -11.91 5.07 29.70
CA ARG A 221 -11.37 4.50 30.95
C ARG A 221 -12.52 4.20 31.92
N PRO A 222 -12.93 2.94 32.08
CA PRO A 222 -14.07 2.58 32.94
C PRO A 222 -13.81 2.88 34.43
N SER A 223 -12.55 3.05 34.85
CA SER A 223 -12.17 3.28 36.25
C SER A 223 -12.22 4.73 36.71
N SER A 224 -12.15 5.71 35.79
CA SER A 224 -11.98 7.14 36.15
C SER A 224 -13.11 8.04 35.64
N SER A 225 -14.04 7.52 34.85
CA SER A 225 -15.14 8.31 34.31
C SER A 225 -16.32 8.33 35.29
N PRO A 226 -16.93 9.50 35.56
CA PRO A 226 -18.21 9.54 36.25
C PRO A 226 -19.23 8.70 35.46
N PRO A 227 -20.25 8.11 36.10
CA PRO A 227 -21.23 7.30 35.40
C PRO A 227 -21.95 8.17 34.39
N LEU A 228 -21.49 8.15 33.13
CA LEU A 228 -22.24 8.70 32.01
C LEU A 228 -23.55 7.93 31.93
N SER A 229 -24.63 8.63 31.60
CA SER A 229 -25.87 7.94 31.27
C SER A 229 -25.61 6.98 30.11
N ASN A 230 -26.26 5.81 30.12
CA ASN A 230 -26.10 4.83 29.04
C ASN A 230 -26.41 5.44 27.67
N ASP A 231 -27.36 6.39 27.63
CA ASP A 231 -27.77 7.11 26.42
C ASP A 231 -26.65 8.03 25.88
N ASP A 232 -25.95 8.75 26.76
CA ASP A 232 -24.82 9.59 26.36
C ASP A 232 -23.66 8.75 25.81
N LEU A 233 -23.35 7.62 26.46
CA LEU A 233 -22.30 6.72 26.03
C LEU A 233 -22.62 6.11 24.65
N GLU A 234 -23.85 5.68 24.42
CA GLU A 234 -24.27 5.14 23.12
C GLU A 234 -24.16 6.21 22.02
N SER A 235 -24.55 7.45 22.31
CA SER A 235 -24.45 8.56 21.35
C SER A 235 -23.00 8.83 20.94
N ILE A 236 -22.06 8.82 21.91
CA ILE A 236 -20.63 9.01 21.68
C ILE A 236 -20.07 7.85 20.87
N LEU A 237 -20.43 6.61 21.19
CA LEU A 237 -19.97 5.42 20.45
C LEU A 237 -20.47 5.40 19.00
N ARG A 238 -21.72 5.78 18.76
CA ARG A 238 -22.28 5.90 17.40
C ARG A 238 -21.56 6.98 16.59
N LEU A 239 -21.31 8.13 17.21
CA LEU A 239 -20.58 9.24 16.58
C LEU A 239 -19.13 8.82 16.26
N TYR A 240 -18.45 8.19 17.22
CA TYR A 240 -17.11 7.64 17.05
C TYR A 240 -17.04 6.61 15.91
N GLY A 241 -17.96 5.64 15.87
CA GLY A 241 -18.02 4.64 14.80
C GLY A 241 -18.21 5.26 13.42
N THR A 242 -19.05 6.30 13.32
CA THR A 242 -19.28 7.06 12.08
C THR A 242 -18.00 7.79 11.64
N PHE A 243 -17.28 8.42 12.57
CA PHE A 243 -16.02 9.08 12.24
C PHE A 243 -14.90 8.10 11.90
N ALA A 244 -14.82 6.95 12.58
CA ALA A 244 -13.84 5.92 12.28
C ALA A 244 -14.01 5.36 10.86
N THR A 245 -15.26 5.06 10.46
CA THR A 245 -15.57 4.61 9.10
C THR A 245 -15.28 5.68 8.05
N LEU A 246 -15.63 6.94 8.33
CA LEU A 246 -15.30 8.08 7.46
C LEU A 246 -13.79 8.27 7.30
N SER A 247 -13.01 8.20 8.39
CA SER A 247 -11.55 8.33 8.38
C SER A 247 -10.87 7.23 7.57
N GLN A 248 -11.38 6.00 7.66
CA GLN A 248 -10.92 4.90 6.84
C GLN A 248 -11.25 5.12 5.36
N GLY A 249 -12.45 5.60 5.05
CA GLY A 249 -12.87 5.95 3.70
C GLY A 249 -11.98 7.03 3.08
N THR A 250 -11.75 8.13 3.80
CA THR A 250 -10.91 9.25 3.32
C THR A 250 -9.46 8.83 3.13
N SER A 251 -8.91 7.96 4.00
CA SER A 251 -7.56 7.43 3.85
C SER A 251 -7.38 6.60 2.58
N ASN A 252 -8.36 5.73 2.28
CA ASN A 252 -8.34 4.91 1.07
C ASN A 252 -8.50 5.77 -0.20
N LEU A 253 -9.45 6.71 -0.17
CA LEU A 253 -9.66 7.66 -1.26
C LEU A 253 -8.42 8.51 -1.51
N ARG A 254 -7.73 8.96 -0.45
CA ARG A 254 -6.46 9.67 -0.54
C ARG A 254 -5.38 8.84 -1.23
N MET A 255 -5.22 7.56 -0.89
CA MET A 255 -4.25 6.70 -1.57
C MET A 255 -4.55 6.56 -3.06
N PHE A 256 -5.83 6.38 -3.41
CA PHE A 256 -6.27 6.33 -4.80
C PHE A 256 -5.94 7.64 -5.53
N VAL A 257 -6.37 8.77 -4.98
CA VAL A 257 -6.12 10.10 -5.54
C VAL A 257 -4.63 10.35 -5.71
N ASN A 258 -3.80 9.95 -4.74
CA ASN A 258 -2.34 10.10 -4.83
C ASN A 258 -1.72 9.32 -6.00
N VAL A 259 -2.20 8.11 -6.28
CA VAL A 259 -1.76 7.34 -7.45
C VAL A 259 -2.19 8.03 -8.75
N PHE A 260 -3.43 8.53 -8.81
CA PHE A 260 -3.94 9.24 -9.98
C PHE A 260 -3.19 10.55 -10.22
N THR A 261 -2.96 11.35 -9.18
CA THR A 261 -2.21 12.61 -9.31
C THR A 261 -0.75 12.34 -9.68
N ALA A 262 -0.12 11.27 -9.17
CA ALA A 262 1.22 10.87 -9.59
C ALA A 262 1.27 10.57 -11.10
N MET A 263 0.28 9.84 -11.62
CA MET A 263 0.15 9.56 -13.05
C MET A 263 -0.04 10.82 -13.87
N VAL A 264 -0.84 11.79 -13.40
CA VAL A 264 -1.06 13.03 -14.15
C VAL A 264 0.18 13.93 -14.12
N ALA A 265 0.84 14.05 -12.96
CA ALA A 265 1.91 15.02 -12.74
C ALA A 265 3.27 14.59 -13.32
N PHE A 266 3.61 13.30 -13.30
CA PHE A 266 4.94 12.81 -13.65
C PHE A 266 4.93 11.97 -14.93
N HIS A 267 5.57 12.48 -15.99
CA HIS A 267 5.67 11.77 -17.26
C HIS A 267 6.40 10.41 -17.13
N ASP A 268 7.51 10.38 -16.41
CA ASP A 268 8.29 9.16 -16.21
C ASP A 268 7.49 8.08 -15.46
N TYR A 269 6.62 8.50 -14.54
CA TYR A 269 5.73 7.59 -13.82
C TYR A 269 4.70 6.95 -14.77
N ARG A 270 4.14 7.72 -15.72
CA ARG A 270 3.27 7.17 -16.77
C ARG A 270 3.98 6.17 -17.66
N LEU A 271 5.21 6.48 -18.10
CA LEU A 271 6.01 5.57 -18.91
C LEU A 271 6.31 4.27 -18.16
N ALA A 272 6.67 4.36 -16.87
CA ALA A 272 6.92 3.20 -16.03
C ALA A 272 5.69 2.31 -15.87
N ILE A 273 4.52 2.91 -15.61
CA ILE A 273 3.25 2.16 -15.51
C ILE A 273 2.88 1.52 -16.83
N ARG A 274 2.95 2.27 -17.94
CA ARG A 274 2.68 1.74 -19.29
C ARG A 274 3.56 0.53 -19.58
N ASN A 275 4.87 0.64 -19.34
CA ASN A 275 5.81 -0.45 -19.54
C ASN A 275 5.52 -1.64 -18.63
N GLY A 276 5.11 -1.40 -17.38
CA GLY A 276 4.67 -2.43 -16.45
C GLY A 276 3.43 -3.18 -16.93
N ILE A 277 2.41 -2.46 -17.40
CA ILE A 277 1.17 -3.04 -17.94
C ILE A 277 1.47 -3.87 -19.18
N VAL A 278 2.29 -3.36 -20.12
CA VAL A 278 2.68 -4.11 -21.33
C VAL A 278 3.41 -5.40 -20.96
N ARG A 279 4.34 -5.36 -20.00
CA ARG A 279 5.05 -6.56 -19.51
C ARG A 279 4.11 -7.56 -18.84
N LEU A 280 3.16 -7.09 -18.04
CA LEU A 280 2.17 -7.94 -17.38
C LEU A 280 1.23 -8.58 -18.42
N ALA A 281 0.72 -7.80 -19.37
CA ALA A 281 -0.12 -8.29 -20.46
C ALA A 281 0.62 -9.34 -21.30
N ALA A 282 1.88 -9.09 -21.65
CA ALA A 282 2.70 -10.07 -22.36
C ALA A 282 2.91 -11.36 -21.55
N ALA A 283 3.12 -11.26 -20.24
CA ALA A 283 3.24 -12.43 -19.36
C ALA A 283 1.94 -13.24 -19.27
N VAL A 284 0.79 -12.57 -19.16
CA VAL A 284 -0.53 -13.20 -19.17
C VAL A 284 -0.79 -13.87 -20.51
N LEU A 285 -0.51 -13.19 -21.63
CA LEU A 285 -0.66 -13.75 -22.98
C LEU A 285 0.22 -15.00 -23.18
N LYS A 286 1.44 -14.99 -22.64
CA LYS A 286 2.35 -16.15 -22.67
C LYS A 286 1.77 -17.34 -21.91
N ILE A 287 1.22 -17.12 -20.72
CA ILE A 287 0.57 -18.18 -19.92
C ILE A 287 -0.64 -18.76 -20.67
N LEU A 288 -1.50 -17.89 -21.22
CA LEU A 288 -2.66 -18.32 -22.01
C LEU A 288 -2.26 -19.11 -23.27
N LYS A 289 -1.14 -18.76 -23.90
CA LYS A 289 -0.64 -19.48 -25.08
C LYS A 289 -0.09 -20.86 -24.72
N THR A 290 0.62 -21.00 -23.59
CA THR A 290 1.14 -22.30 -23.12
C THR A 290 0.03 -23.29 -22.79
N ASP A 291 -1.09 -22.82 -22.23
CA ASP A 291 -2.22 -23.68 -21.87
C ASP A 291 -2.91 -24.26 -23.12
N ARG A 292 -3.06 -23.43 -24.16
CA ARG A 292 -3.66 -23.84 -25.44
C ARG A 292 -2.83 -24.89 -26.19
N THR A 293 -1.50 -24.90 -26.05
CA THR A 293 -0.64 -25.91 -26.68
C THR A 293 -0.64 -27.26 -25.97
N ASN A 294 -1.02 -27.31 -24.69
CA ASN A 294 -1.10 -28.57 -23.92
C ASN A 294 -2.45 -29.29 -24.07
N HIS A 295 -3.41 -28.69 -24.79
CA HIS A 295 -4.66 -29.36 -25.22
C HIS A 295 -4.62 -29.70 -26.71
N GLY A 296 -3.43 -29.94 -27.26
CA GLY A 296 -3.32 -30.62 -28.56
C GLY A 296 -4.19 -31.87 -28.54
N PRO A 297 -5.01 -32.12 -29.58
CA PRO A 297 -5.93 -33.24 -29.60
C PRO A 297 -5.12 -34.49 -29.28
N SER A 298 -5.54 -35.22 -28.26
CA SER A 298 -5.10 -36.59 -28.04
C SER A 298 -5.46 -37.34 -29.31
N THR A 299 -4.53 -37.35 -30.25
CA THR A 299 -4.50 -38.25 -31.38
C THR A 299 -4.25 -39.59 -30.75
N THR A 300 -5.34 -40.18 -30.27
CA THR A 300 -5.46 -41.60 -29.96
C THR A 300 -4.85 -42.28 -31.16
N SER A 301 -3.63 -42.78 -30.98
CA SER A 301 -2.82 -43.40 -32.00
C SER A 301 -3.52 -44.72 -32.34
N GLY A 302 -4.52 -44.65 -33.21
CA GLY A 302 -4.99 -45.78 -34.00
C GLY A 302 -3.89 -46.07 -35.02
N SER A 303 -2.79 -46.66 -34.56
CA SER A 303 -1.79 -47.25 -35.42
C SER A 303 -2.48 -48.35 -36.21
N THR A 304 -2.81 -48.06 -37.46
CA THR A 304 -3.27 -49.08 -38.40
C THR A 304 -2.13 -50.07 -38.58
N LEU A 305 -2.39 -51.31 -38.16
CA LEU A 305 -1.50 -52.47 -38.19
C LEU A 305 -0.90 -52.72 -39.61
N PHE A 306 -1.47 -52.10 -40.64
CA PHE A 306 -1.03 -52.17 -42.03
C PHE A 306 0.23 -51.36 -42.38
N GLN A 307 0.59 -50.31 -41.61
CA GLN A 307 1.78 -49.51 -41.96
C GLN A 307 3.10 -50.19 -41.53
N ARG A 308 3.03 -51.24 -40.69
CA ARG A 308 4.19 -52.04 -40.28
C ARG A 308 4.55 -53.16 -41.28
N ALA A 309 3.62 -53.54 -42.16
CA ALA A 309 3.88 -54.56 -43.18
C ALA A 309 4.67 -54.02 -44.39
N ALA A 310 4.55 -52.73 -44.71
CA ALA A 310 5.27 -52.13 -45.84
C ALA A 310 6.78 -51.96 -45.59
N ASN A 311 7.21 -51.81 -44.34
CA ASN A 311 8.62 -51.58 -44.00
C ASN A 311 9.46 -52.85 -43.81
N SER A 312 8.84 -54.05 -43.86
CA SER A 312 9.59 -55.32 -43.74
C SER A 312 10.03 -55.91 -45.09
N ARG A 313 9.61 -55.35 -46.24
CA ARG A 313 10.02 -55.84 -47.57
C ARG A 313 11.34 -55.26 -48.09
N ASN A 314 11.83 -54.16 -47.52
CA ASN A 314 13.05 -53.51 -48.00
C ASN A 314 14.35 -54.01 -47.34
N VAL A 315 14.27 -54.99 -46.44
CA VAL A 315 15.46 -55.52 -45.74
C VAL A 315 15.99 -56.81 -46.38
N MET A 316 15.27 -57.43 -47.33
CA MET A 316 15.60 -58.77 -47.85
C MET A 316 16.17 -58.81 -49.29
N VAL A 317 16.66 -57.68 -49.83
CA VAL A 317 17.24 -57.63 -51.21
C VAL A 317 18.71 -57.17 -51.21
N ARG A 318 19.41 -57.18 -50.07
CA ARG A 318 20.81 -56.71 -50.00
C ARG A 318 21.80 -57.72 -49.39
N GLN A 319 21.61 -59.00 -49.71
CA GLN A 319 22.64 -60.03 -49.56
C GLN A 319 22.56 -60.97 -50.76
N ASN A 320 23.30 -60.67 -51.82
CA ASN A 320 23.86 -61.63 -52.79
C ASN A 320 24.68 -60.84 -53.82
N GLY A 321 26.01 -60.97 -53.76
CA GLY A 321 26.91 -60.33 -54.72
C GLY A 321 28.30 -60.02 -54.18
N MET A 322 29.01 -61.02 -53.65
CA MET A 322 30.48 -61.06 -53.71
C MET A 322 30.94 -62.51 -53.54
N TYR A 323 31.70 -62.96 -54.55
CA TYR A 323 32.21 -64.30 -54.88
C TYR A 323 31.29 -65.19 -55.72
#